data_AF-A0A0M3JAZ4-F1
#
_entry.id   AF-A0A0M3JAZ4-F1
#
_cell.length_a   1.000
_cell.length_b   1.000
_cell.length_c   1.000
_cell.angle_alpha   90.00
_cell.angle_beta   90.00
_cell.angle_gamma   90.00
#
_symmetry.space_group_name_H-M   'P 1'
#
loop_
_entity.id
_entity.type
_entity.pdbx_description
1 polymer ?
#
loop_
_entity_poly.entity_id
_entity_poly.type
_entity_poly.pdbx_seq_one_letter_code
_entity_poly.pdbx_strand_id
1 'polypeptide(L)'
;MICHLGKGLSVKDIKQCAEGRENITLVDKDISTPDGLAVDWVHQLLFWTDTGLDQINVVDLVSRRRRTLFSDGLDEPRAIAVDPSRGLLFWTDWGVHARIERAGMDGNDRTVLISGDSIKWPNGLALDILEQRVYWADAKVKLIMSCDYWGENTRLVIRSHQRLKHPFSLTVFEERLYWTDWDHEGVLTANKFTVLLPYL
;
A
#
# COMPACT_ATOMS: atom_id res chain seq x y z
N MET A 1 12.68 -10.41 -4.24
CA MET A 1 13.17 -11.58 -4.99
C MET A 1 12.51 -11.54 -6.36
N ILE A 2 13.27 -11.29 -7.44
CA ILE A 2 12.73 -11.22 -8.80
C ILE A 2 12.72 -12.66 -9.34
N CYS A 3 11.53 -13.23 -9.55
CA CYS A 3 11.38 -14.55 -10.18
C CYS A 3 11.24 -14.41 -11.70
N HIS A 4 11.92 -15.29 -12.42
CA HIS A 4 11.96 -15.35 -13.88
C HIS A 4 10.56 -15.64 -14.46
N LEU A 5 10.12 -14.81 -15.42
CA LEU A 5 8.82 -14.93 -16.09
C LEU A 5 8.93 -15.93 -17.27
N GLY A 6 8.38 -17.13 -17.13
CA GLY A 6 8.23 -18.11 -18.21
C GLY A 6 7.23 -17.67 -19.29
N LYS A 7 7.40 -18.12 -20.53
CA LYS A 7 6.49 -17.79 -21.65
C LYS A 7 5.11 -18.40 -21.42
N GLY A 8 4.05 -17.60 -21.57
CA GLY A 8 2.64 -17.97 -21.34
C GLY A 8 1.96 -17.24 -20.18
N LEU A 9 2.68 -16.34 -19.51
CA LEU A 9 2.14 -15.57 -18.39
C LEU A 9 1.21 -14.44 -18.88
N SER A 10 -0.05 -14.49 -18.44
CA SER A 10 -0.87 -13.30 -18.31
C SER A 10 -0.21 -12.40 -17.27
N VAL A 11 -0.08 -11.10 -17.54
CA VAL A 11 0.52 -10.09 -16.63
C VAL A 11 -0.33 -9.88 -15.36
N LYS A 12 -1.40 -10.67 -15.17
CA LYS A 12 -2.45 -10.45 -14.16
C LYS A 12 -2.47 -11.48 -13.03
N ASP A 13 -1.64 -12.52 -13.06
CA ASP A 13 -1.68 -13.57 -12.05
C ASP A 13 -0.94 -13.18 -10.76
N ILE A 14 -1.48 -13.58 -9.60
CA ILE A 14 -0.73 -13.55 -8.33
C ILE A 14 -0.16 -14.93 -8.04
N LYS A 15 1.14 -15.02 -7.78
CA LYS A 15 1.86 -16.29 -7.56
C LYS A 15 2.65 -16.28 -6.27
N GLN A 16 2.76 -17.45 -5.65
CA GLN A 16 3.62 -17.73 -4.52
C GLN A 16 4.91 -18.37 -5.03
N CYS A 17 6.05 -17.74 -4.72
CA CYS A 17 7.37 -18.24 -5.07
C CYS A 17 8.09 -18.70 -3.80
N ALA A 18 8.75 -19.86 -3.85
CA ALA A 18 9.59 -20.37 -2.77
C ALA A 18 10.88 -20.95 -3.37
N GLU A 19 12.01 -20.77 -2.68
CA GLU A 19 13.30 -21.24 -3.16
C GLU A 19 13.28 -22.75 -3.45
N GLY A 20 13.75 -23.13 -4.63
CA GLY A 20 13.83 -24.54 -5.06
C GLY A 20 12.48 -25.21 -5.35
N ARG A 21 11.37 -24.48 -5.43
CA ARG A 21 10.04 -25.00 -5.78
C ARG A 21 9.50 -24.32 -7.04
N GLU A 22 8.59 -25.00 -7.74
CA GLU A 22 7.82 -24.38 -8.81
C GLU A 22 6.91 -23.28 -8.25
N ASN A 23 6.74 -22.21 -9.02
CA ASN A 23 5.84 -21.11 -8.65
C ASN A 23 4.40 -21.61 -8.66
N ILE A 24 3.68 -21.39 -7.56
CA ILE A 24 2.28 -21.78 -7.43
C ILE A 24 1.41 -20.57 -7.74
N THR A 25 0.54 -20.67 -8.74
CA THR A 25 -0.45 -19.65 -9.02
C THR A 25 -1.53 -19.65 -7.93
N LEU A 26 -1.74 -18.50 -7.30
CA LEU A 26 -2.75 -18.30 -6.25
C LEU A 26 -4.07 -17.78 -6.81
N VAL A 27 -3.97 -16.84 -7.75
CA VAL A 27 -5.10 -16.16 -8.37
C VAL A 27 -4.78 -15.95 -9.85
N ASP A 28 -5.65 -16.47 -10.72
CA ASP A 28 -5.56 -16.37 -12.19
C ASP A 28 -6.91 -16.00 -12.86
N LYS A 29 -7.95 -15.78 -12.05
CA LYS A 29 -9.31 -15.43 -12.49
C LYS A 29 -9.84 -14.29 -11.65
N ASP A 30 -10.77 -13.52 -12.22
CA ASP A 30 -11.38 -12.33 -11.59
C ASP A 30 -10.33 -11.40 -10.99
N ILE A 31 -9.31 -11.12 -11.80
CA ILE A 31 -8.20 -10.22 -11.53
C ILE A 31 -7.93 -9.39 -12.78
N SER A 32 -7.81 -8.08 -12.62
CA SER A 32 -7.63 -7.13 -13.73
C SER A 32 -6.30 -6.41 -13.64
N THR A 33 -6.11 -5.59 -12.61
CA THR A 33 -4.93 -4.73 -12.42
C THR A 33 -4.55 -4.71 -10.93
N PRO A 34 -3.85 -5.76 -10.44
CA PRO A 34 -3.42 -5.83 -9.05
C PRO A 34 -2.26 -4.87 -8.78
N ASP A 35 -2.54 -3.69 -8.21
CA ASP A 35 -1.54 -2.63 -7.98
C ASP A 35 -0.82 -2.75 -6.63
N GLY A 36 -1.43 -3.38 -5.63
CA GLY A 36 -0.90 -3.50 -4.28
C GLY A 36 -1.13 -4.86 -3.66
N LEU A 37 -0.16 -5.32 -2.88
CA LEU A 37 -0.18 -6.61 -2.17
C LEU A 37 0.27 -6.41 -0.71
N ALA A 38 -0.41 -7.08 0.21
CA ALA A 38 -0.03 -7.13 1.62
C ALA A 38 -0.22 -8.54 2.18
N VAL A 39 0.77 -9.05 2.92
CA VAL A 39 0.74 -10.39 3.50
C VAL A 39 0.52 -10.29 5.01
N ASP A 40 -0.46 -11.01 5.51
CA ASP A 40 -0.60 -11.32 6.92
C ASP A 40 0.23 -12.57 7.25
N TRP A 41 1.37 -12.35 7.92
CA TRP A 41 2.28 -13.42 8.31
C TRP A 41 1.78 -14.24 9.50
N VAL A 42 0.79 -13.76 10.27
CA VAL A 42 0.24 -14.46 11.44
C VAL A 42 -0.84 -15.44 11.00
N HIS A 43 -1.81 -14.98 10.19
CA HIS A 43 -2.97 -15.79 9.78
C HIS A 43 -2.82 -16.41 8.38
N GLN A 44 -1.68 -16.21 7.72
CA GLN A 44 -1.39 -16.76 6.39
C GLN A 44 -2.41 -16.29 5.34
N LEU A 45 -2.72 -14.99 5.35
CA LEU A 45 -3.61 -14.34 4.39
C LEU A 45 -2.80 -13.44 3.44
N LEU A 46 -3.25 -13.32 2.20
CA LEU A 46 -2.75 -12.35 1.24
C LEU A 46 -3.90 -11.43 0.82
N PHE A 47 -3.70 -10.13 0.99
CA PHE A 47 -4.61 -9.08 0.57
C PHE A 47 -4.06 -8.40 -0.68
N TRP A 48 -4.96 -7.97 -1.55
CA TRP A 48 -4.59 -7.15 -2.70
C TRP A 48 -5.67 -6.13 -3.06
N THR A 49 -5.22 -5.01 -3.60
CA THR A 49 -6.04 -4.05 -4.32
C THR A 49 -6.06 -4.42 -5.79
N ASP A 50 -7.21 -4.26 -6.44
CA ASP A 50 -7.36 -4.38 -7.88
C ASP A 50 -8.01 -3.12 -8.42
N THR A 51 -7.18 -2.25 -8.99
CA THR A 51 -7.60 -0.96 -9.57
C THR A 51 -8.49 -1.15 -10.78
N GLY A 52 -8.35 -2.25 -11.51
CA GLY A 52 -9.14 -2.50 -12.72
C GLY A 52 -10.54 -3.08 -12.43
N LEU A 53 -10.81 -3.44 -11.17
CA LEU A 53 -12.09 -4.00 -10.71
C LEU A 53 -12.70 -3.18 -9.55
N ASP A 54 -12.04 -2.11 -9.11
CA ASP A 54 -12.40 -1.29 -7.96
C ASP A 54 -12.61 -2.14 -6.69
N GLN A 55 -11.66 -3.05 -6.42
CA GLN A 55 -11.81 -4.06 -5.39
C GLN A 55 -10.62 -4.16 -4.43
N ILE A 56 -10.94 -4.59 -3.22
CA ILE A 56 -9.97 -5.11 -2.26
C ILE A 56 -10.37 -6.54 -1.91
N ASN A 57 -9.41 -7.45 -2.05
CA ASN A 57 -9.64 -8.88 -1.96
C ASN A 57 -8.66 -9.51 -0.97
N VAL A 58 -9.02 -10.70 -0.50
CA VAL A 58 -8.19 -11.54 0.36
C VAL A 58 -8.24 -12.99 -0.09
N VAL A 59 -7.11 -13.69 0.04
CA VAL A 59 -7.01 -15.14 -0.16
C VAL A 59 -6.27 -15.77 1.01
N ASP A 60 -6.79 -16.90 1.47
CA ASP A 60 -6.12 -17.78 2.43
C ASP A 60 -5.02 -18.57 1.71
N LEU A 61 -3.77 -18.42 2.16
CA LEU A 61 -2.61 -19.06 1.55
C LEU A 61 -2.57 -20.57 1.77
N VAL A 62 -3.35 -21.10 2.71
CA VAL A 62 -3.46 -22.54 2.99
C VAL A 62 -4.69 -23.13 2.31
N SER A 63 -5.88 -22.61 2.60
CA SER A 63 -7.14 -23.17 2.07
C SER A 63 -7.45 -22.74 0.63
N ARG A 64 -6.71 -21.76 0.10
CA ARG A 64 -6.92 -21.14 -1.23
C ARG A 64 -8.32 -20.53 -1.41
N ARG A 65 -9.04 -20.30 -0.31
CA ARG A 65 -10.34 -19.64 -0.35
C ARG A 65 -10.13 -18.13 -0.52
N ARG A 66 -10.80 -17.56 -1.51
CA ARG A 66 -10.82 -16.12 -1.80
C ARG A 66 -12.11 -15.48 -1.34
N ARG A 67 -12.03 -14.22 -0.94
CA ARG A 67 -13.18 -13.34 -0.70
C ARG A 67 -12.86 -11.92 -1.17
N THR A 68 -13.84 -11.26 -1.78
CA THR A 68 -13.83 -9.80 -1.98
C THR A 68 -14.30 -9.14 -0.68
N LEU A 69 -13.48 -8.26 -0.10
CA LEU A 69 -13.78 -7.55 1.13
C LEU A 69 -14.53 -6.25 0.86
N PHE A 70 -14.10 -5.51 -0.16
CA PHE A 70 -14.70 -4.24 -0.55
C PHE A 70 -14.81 -4.18 -2.07
N SER A 71 -15.99 -3.81 -2.56
CA SER A 71 -16.29 -3.57 -3.98
C SER A 71 -17.14 -2.32 -4.20
N ASP A 72 -17.54 -1.64 -3.13
CA ASP A 72 -18.40 -0.46 -3.18
C ASP A 72 -17.62 0.77 -2.76
N GLY A 73 -17.79 1.88 -3.48
CA GLY A 73 -17.15 3.14 -3.17
C GLY A 73 -15.62 3.02 -3.14
N LEU A 74 -15.04 2.29 -4.09
CA LEU A 74 -13.64 2.34 -4.50
C LEU A 74 -13.60 2.91 -5.92
N ASP A 75 -12.51 3.57 -6.29
CA ASP A 75 -12.33 4.15 -7.62
C ASP A 75 -10.95 3.76 -8.16
N GLU A 76 -9.87 4.12 -7.45
CA GLU A 76 -8.53 3.71 -7.87
C GLU A 76 -7.71 3.21 -6.65
N PRO A 77 -8.05 2.06 -6.04
CA PRO A 77 -7.33 1.53 -4.90
C PRO A 77 -5.92 1.08 -5.28
N ARG A 78 -4.87 1.54 -4.57
CA ARG A 78 -3.47 1.28 -4.94
C ARG A 78 -2.66 0.60 -3.84
N ALA A 79 -2.08 1.34 -2.90
CA ALA A 79 -1.21 0.74 -1.89
C ALA A 79 -2.06 0.12 -0.78
N ILE A 80 -1.57 -0.97 -0.20
CA ILE A 80 -2.25 -1.72 0.85
C ILE A 80 -1.23 -2.21 1.88
N ALA A 81 -1.60 -2.17 3.15
CA ALA A 81 -0.78 -2.63 4.26
C ALA A 81 -1.66 -3.21 5.37
N VAL A 82 -1.12 -4.17 6.12
CA VAL A 82 -1.83 -4.87 7.20
C VAL A 82 -1.08 -4.76 8.52
N ASP A 83 -1.84 -4.70 9.61
CA ASP A 83 -1.35 -4.94 10.97
C ASP A 83 -2.10 -6.14 11.56
N PRO A 84 -1.54 -7.36 11.42
CA PRO A 84 -2.18 -8.57 11.93
C PRO A 84 -2.36 -8.58 13.44
N SER A 85 -1.52 -7.85 14.20
CA SER A 85 -1.59 -7.79 15.66
C SER A 85 -2.85 -7.07 16.16
N ARG A 86 -3.44 -6.22 15.29
CA ARG A 86 -4.67 -5.47 15.55
C ARG A 86 -5.83 -5.88 14.66
N GLY A 87 -5.60 -6.78 13.70
CA GLY A 87 -6.60 -7.17 12.71
C GLY A 87 -7.01 -6.00 11.82
N LEU A 88 -6.08 -5.09 11.49
CA LEU A 88 -6.36 -3.87 10.71
C LEU A 88 -5.76 -3.93 9.31
N LEU A 89 -6.52 -3.40 8.36
CA LEU A 89 -6.17 -3.23 6.95
C LEU A 89 -6.19 -1.75 6.61
N PHE A 90 -5.19 -1.27 5.88
CA PHE A 90 -5.06 0.10 5.42
C PHE A 90 -4.80 0.13 3.92
N TRP A 91 -5.39 1.09 3.21
CA TRP A 91 -5.11 1.26 1.79
C TRP A 91 -5.24 2.72 1.35
N THR A 92 -4.70 3.00 0.17
CA THR A 92 -4.86 4.27 -0.52
C THR A 92 -5.81 4.11 -1.71
N ASP A 93 -6.60 5.13 -1.98
CA ASP A 93 -7.40 5.27 -3.19
C ASP A 93 -7.09 6.66 -3.78
N TRP A 94 -6.64 6.71 -5.03
CA TRP A 94 -6.21 7.95 -5.69
C TRP A 94 -7.17 8.44 -6.78
N GLY A 95 -8.39 7.91 -6.79
CA GLY A 95 -9.44 8.30 -7.73
C GLY A 95 -9.94 9.72 -7.50
N VAL A 96 -11.13 10.03 -8.03
CA VAL A 96 -11.73 11.38 -7.96
C VAL A 96 -11.79 11.90 -6.52
N HIS A 97 -12.08 11.01 -5.57
CA HIS A 97 -12.12 11.30 -4.13
C HIS A 97 -10.93 10.66 -3.41
N ALA A 98 -9.73 11.13 -3.71
CA ALA A 98 -8.49 10.61 -3.12
C ALA A 98 -8.55 10.55 -1.58
N ARG A 99 -8.16 9.39 -1.03
CA ARG A 99 -8.27 9.11 0.41
C ARG A 99 -7.35 7.99 0.87
N ILE A 100 -7.12 7.95 2.18
CA ILE A 100 -6.57 6.79 2.88
C ILE A 100 -7.66 6.25 3.78
N GLU A 101 -7.85 4.94 3.74
CA GLU A 101 -8.88 4.28 4.51
C GLU A 101 -8.28 3.17 5.37
N ARG A 102 -9.04 2.80 6.40
CA ARG A 102 -8.75 1.71 7.31
C ARG A 102 -10.01 0.89 7.51
N ALA A 103 -9.85 -0.42 7.66
CA ALA A 103 -10.93 -1.32 8.08
C ALA A 103 -10.38 -2.47 8.92
N GLY A 104 -11.28 -3.26 9.51
CA GLY A 104 -10.94 -4.60 9.98
C GLY A 104 -10.55 -5.51 8.82
N MET A 105 -9.59 -6.41 9.05
CA MET A 105 -9.16 -7.42 8.07
C MET A 105 -10.27 -8.43 7.72
N ASP A 106 -11.36 -8.44 8.49
CA ASP A 106 -12.58 -9.22 8.26
C ASP A 106 -13.59 -8.51 7.33
N GLY A 107 -13.34 -7.25 6.99
CA GLY A 107 -14.17 -6.39 6.13
C GLY A 107 -15.10 -5.44 6.90
N ASN A 108 -15.03 -5.37 8.22
CA ASN A 108 -15.89 -4.51 9.03
C ASN A 108 -15.22 -3.16 9.38
N ASP A 109 -15.98 -2.23 9.98
CA ASP A 109 -15.48 -0.96 10.54
C ASP A 109 -14.64 -0.09 9.58
N ARG A 110 -14.99 -0.11 8.29
CA ARG A 110 -14.37 0.72 7.26
C ARG A 110 -14.57 2.21 7.58
N THR A 111 -13.45 2.92 7.66
CA THR A 111 -13.37 4.33 8.04
C THR A 111 -12.38 5.06 7.14
N VAL A 112 -12.75 6.27 6.70
CA VAL A 112 -11.83 7.18 6.00
C VAL A 112 -10.91 7.84 7.03
N LEU A 113 -9.60 7.63 6.92
CA LEU A 113 -8.60 8.24 7.80
C LEU A 113 -8.17 9.63 7.33
N ILE A 114 -7.91 9.77 6.03
CA ILE A 114 -7.42 11.02 5.43
C ILE A 114 -8.19 11.26 4.13
N SER A 115 -8.67 12.48 3.92
CA SER A 115 -9.36 12.92 2.71
C SER A 115 -9.24 14.44 2.53
N GLY A 116 -9.81 14.97 1.44
CA GLY A 116 -9.85 16.41 1.16
C GLY A 116 -8.68 16.89 0.30
N ASP A 117 -8.35 18.18 0.39
CA ASP A 117 -7.43 18.81 -0.57
C ASP A 117 -5.94 18.55 -0.34
N SER A 118 -5.58 18.05 0.85
CA SER A 118 -4.20 17.73 1.21
C SER A 118 -3.71 16.38 0.68
N ILE A 119 -4.56 15.63 -0.02
CA ILE A 119 -4.28 14.31 -0.60
C ILE A 119 -4.82 14.26 -2.02
N LYS A 120 -4.00 13.77 -2.96
CA LYS A 120 -4.32 13.74 -4.39
C LYS A 120 -3.84 12.43 -5.02
N TRP A 121 -2.55 12.09 -4.95
CA TRP A 121 -2.02 10.82 -5.49
C TRP A 121 -1.24 10.04 -4.41
N PRO A 122 -1.93 9.48 -3.40
CA PRO A 122 -1.30 8.70 -2.34
C PRO A 122 -0.81 7.34 -2.85
N ASN A 123 0.37 7.34 -3.48
CA ASN A 123 0.89 6.14 -4.14
C ASN A 123 1.52 5.15 -3.18
N GLY A 124 2.31 5.63 -2.23
CA GLY A 124 3.04 4.79 -1.27
C GLY A 124 2.38 4.81 0.10
N LEU A 125 2.34 3.65 0.77
CA LEU A 125 1.79 3.47 2.11
C LEU A 125 2.68 2.55 2.94
N ALA A 126 2.98 2.92 4.18
CA ALA A 126 3.74 2.09 5.11
C ALA A 126 3.17 2.20 6.53
N LEU A 127 3.26 1.12 7.30
CA LEU A 127 2.86 1.09 8.70
C LEU A 127 4.09 0.96 9.58
N ASP A 128 4.18 1.83 10.57
CA ASP A 128 5.00 1.61 11.75
C ASP A 128 4.13 0.95 12.82
N ILE A 129 4.18 -0.38 12.88
CA ILE A 129 3.29 -1.19 13.71
C ILE A 129 3.51 -0.95 15.21
N LEU A 130 4.76 -0.70 15.62
CA LEU A 130 5.07 -0.44 17.02
C LEU A 130 4.52 0.91 17.47
N GLU A 131 4.68 1.94 16.63
CA GLU A 131 4.18 3.30 16.89
C GLU A 131 2.71 3.50 16.48
N GLN A 132 2.08 2.47 15.89
CA GLN A 132 0.71 2.51 15.34
C GLN A 132 0.48 3.73 14.45
N ARG A 133 1.39 3.89 13.50
CA ARG A 133 1.45 5.06 12.62
C ARG A 133 1.41 4.69 11.16
N VAL A 134 0.61 5.42 10.40
CA VAL A 134 0.52 5.31 8.94
C VAL A 134 1.38 6.39 8.32
N TYR A 135 2.21 6.02 7.34
CA TYR A 135 2.98 6.94 6.51
C TYR A 135 2.51 6.82 5.07
N TRP A 136 2.39 7.94 4.36
CA TRP A 136 2.08 7.91 2.94
C TRP A 136 2.91 8.91 2.15
N ALA A 137 3.19 8.55 0.90
CA ALA A 137 3.85 9.41 -0.07
C ALA A 137 2.85 9.83 -1.15
N ASP A 138 2.66 11.14 -1.32
CA ASP A 138 1.76 11.69 -2.32
C ASP A 138 2.55 12.25 -3.51
N ALA A 139 2.33 11.67 -4.67
CA ALA A 139 3.05 12.01 -5.89
C ALA A 139 2.59 13.32 -6.53
N LYS A 140 1.39 13.82 -6.23
CA LYS A 140 0.89 15.08 -6.81
C LYS A 140 1.29 16.28 -5.98
N VAL A 141 1.07 16.22 -4.67
CA VAL A 141 1.38 17.33 -3.74
C VAL A 141 2.82 17.29 -3.20
N LYS A 142 3.61 16.28 -3.60
CA LYS A 142 5.08 16.22 -3.39
C LYS A 142 5.47 16.20 -1.91
N LEU A 143 4.77 15.39 -1.13
CA LEU A 143 4.98 15.24 0.31
C LEU A 143 4.98 13.79 0.78
N ILE A 144 5.64 13.57 1.91
CA ILE A 144 5.44 12.41 2.77
C ILE A 144 4.88 12.92 4.09
N MET A 145 3.76 12.35 4.49
CA MET A 145 3.04 12.69 5.71
C MET A 145 2.81 11.44 6.54
N SER A 146 2.39 11.61 7.79
CA SER A 146 1.96 10.51 8.64
C SER A 146 0.86 10.93 9.60
N CYS A 147 0.06 9.97 10.04
CA CYS A 147 -0.96 10.10 11.09
C CYS A 147 -0.94 8.83 11.94
N ASP A 148 -1.51 8.87 13.13
CA ASP A 148 -1.77 7.62 13.85
C ASP A 148 -2.87 6.80 13.15
N TYR A 149 -3.13 5.58 13.64
CA TYR A 149 -4.15 4.71 13.04
C TYR A 149 -5.59 5.27 13.09
N TRP A 150 -5.85 6.37 13.79
CA TRP A 150 -7.16 7.02 13.91
C TRP A 150 -7.28 8.24 12.99
N GLY A 151 -6.25 8.53 12.20
CA GLY A 151 -6.21 9.72 11.34
C GLY A 151 -5.85 11.00 12.12
N GLU A 152 -5.54 10.87 13.40
CA GLU A 152 -5.14 11.98 14.25
C GLU A 152 -3.63 12.18 14.23
N ASN A 153 -3.16 13.21 14.94
CA ASN A 153 -1.73 13.52 15.10
C ASN A 153 -0.96 13.55 13.77
N THR A 154 -1.62 14.15 12.77
CA THR A 154 -1.09 14.27 11.41
C THR A 154 0.13 15.18 11.41
N ARG A 155 1.23 14.70 10.81
CA ARG A 155 2.50 15.45 10.70
C ARG A 155 3.10 15.35 9.31
N LEU A 156 3.72 16.45 8.89
CA LEU A 156 4.59 16.50 7.73
C LEU A 156 5.94 15.86 8.06
N VAL A 157 6.41 14.96 7.20
CA VAL A 157 7.75 14.36 7.30
C VAL A 157 8.66 14.98 6.24
N ILE A 158 8.22 15.00 4.98
CA ILE A 158 9.01 15.55 3.88
C ILE A 158 8.10 16.38 2.98
N ARG A 159 8.55 17.57 2.58
CA ARG A 159 8.01 18.30 1.43
C ARG A 159 9.17 18.71 0.53
N SER A 160 9.26 18.13 -0.66
CA SER A 160 10.35 18.46 -1.59
C SER A 160 10.02 18.04 -3.02
N HIS A 161 9.90 19.02 -3.91
CA HIS A 161 9.76 18.78 -5.34
C HIS A 161 10.99 18.09 -5.94
N GLN A 162 12.16 18.27 -5.31
CA GLN A 162 13.41 17.67 -5.76
C GLN A 162 13.58 16.23 -5.29
N ARG A 163 12.94 15.79 -4.20
CA ARG A 163 13.08 14.41 -3.68
C ARG A 163 11.86 13.53 -3.92
N LEU A 164 10.71 14.14 -4.21
CA LEU A 164 9.42 13.49 -4.40
C LEU A 164 8.86 13.89 -5.76
N LYS A 165 9.61 13.63 -6.84
CA LYS A 165 9.17 13.97 -8.20
C LYS A 165 7.99 13.10 -8.61
N HIS A 166 8.06 11.80 -8.38
CA HIS A 166 6.95 10.87 -8.56
C HIS A 166 7.13 9.64 -7.65
N PRO A 167 6.98 9.79 -6.31
CA PRO A 167 7.10 8.68 -5.39
C PRO A 167 6.04 7.61 -5.71
N PHE A 168 6.44 6.34 -5.65
CA PHE A 168 5.57 5.21 -5.98
C PHE A 168 5.32 4.30 -4.77
N SER A 169 6.37 3.69 -4.23
CA SER A 169 6.27 2.83 -3.04
C SER A 169 7.00 3.46 -1.85
N LEU A 170 6.55 3.15 -0.64
CA LEU A 170 7.11 3.64 0.62
C LEU A 170 7.20 2.48 1.60
N THR A 171 8.29 2.42 2.37
CA THR A 171 8.42 1.51 3.51
C THR A 171 9.14 2.22 4.67
N VAL A 172 9.00 1.67 5.86
CA VAL A 172 9.62 2.14 7.09
C VAL A 172 10.44 1.03 7.72
N PHE A 173 11.63 1.36 8.19
CA PHE A 173 12.42 0.48 9.04
C PHE A 173 13.15 1.34 10.07
N GLU A 174 13.01 0.98 11.34
CA GLU A 174 13.52 1.75 12.48
C GLU A 174 13.12 3.24 12.36
N GLU A 175 14.09 4.15 12.36
CA GLU A 175 13.87 5.58 12.29
C GLU A 175 13.79 6.13 10.86
N ARG A 176 13.81 5.28 9.83
CA ARG A 176 13.99 5.71 8.44
C ARG A 176 12.82 5.31 7.56
N LEU A 177 12.47 6.22 6.66
CA LEU A 177 11.63 5.96 5.52
C LEU A 177 12.49 5.69 4.30
N TYR A 178 11.98 4.81 3.43
CA TYR A 178 12.57 4.48 2.14
C TYR A 178 11.47 4.52 1.09
N TRP A 179 11.69 5.21 -0.02
CA TRP A 179 10.71 5.27 -1.11
C TRP A 179 11.37 5.14 -2.47
N THR A 180 10.62 4.57 -3.41
CA THR A 180 10.97 4.58 -4.83
C THR A 180 10.36 5.80 -5.49
N ASP A 181 11.03 6.34 -6.49
CA ASP A 181 10.56 7.49 -7.26
C ASP A 181 10.85 7.26 -8.76
N TRP A 182 9.81 7.35 -9.60
CA TRP A 182 9.92 7.03 -11.02
C TRP A 182 10.87 7.96 -11.77
N ASP A 183 10.88 9.25 -11.43
CA ASP A 183 11.67 10.26 -12.15
C ASP A 183 13.10 10.44 -11.58
N HIS A 184 13.39 9.86 -10.40
CA HIS A 184 14.75 9.71 -9.88
C HIS A 184 15.39 8.40 -10.28
N GLU A 185 14.60 7.42 -10.75
CA GLU A 185 15.06 6.07 -11.09
C GLU A 185 15.84 5.41 -9.93
N GLY A 186 15.39 5.61 -8.68
CA GLY A 186 16.13 5.15 -7.51
C GLY A 186 15.32 5.03 -6.22
N VAL A 187 15.99 4.53 -5.17
CA VAL A 187 15.48 4.47 -3.80
C VAL A 187 16.10 5.60 -2.99
N LEU A 188 15.25 6.42 -2.40
CA LEU A 188 15.65 7.52 -1.52
C LEU A 188 15.33 7.19 -0.07
N THR A 189 15.95 7.91 0.86
CA THR A 189 15.72 7.73 2.31
C THR A 189 15.81 9.04 3.09
N ALA A 190 15.09 9.09 4.21
CA ALA A 190 15.15 10.15 5.20
C ALA A 190 14.78 9.63 6.60
N ASN A 191 15.15 10.36 7.65
CA ASN A 191 14.70 10.05 9.00
C ASN A 191 13.22 10.45 9.16
N LYS A 192 12.41 9.58 9.78
CA LYS A 192 10.95 9.72 9.93
C LYS A 192 10.52 10.80 10.93
N PHE A 193 11.45 11.33 11.72
CA PHE A 193 11.23 12.40 12.71
C PHE A 193 11.70 13.77 12.23
N THR A 194 12.54 13.83 11.20
CA THR A 194 13.05 15.11 10.67
C THR A 194 12.06 15.70 9.68
N VAL A 195 11.64 16.94 9.91
CA VAL A 195 10.85 17.69 8.92
C VAL A 195 11.79 18.26 7.86
N LEU A 196 11.77 17.68 6.67
CA LEU A 196 12.52 18.20 5.52
C LEU A 196 11.63 19.15 4.71
N LEU A 197 11.94 20.45 4.77
CA LEU A 197 11.27 21.51 4.02
C LEU A 197 12.04 21.85 2.74
N PRO A 198 11.37 22.40 1.71
CA PRO A 198 12.04 22.88 0.51
C PRO A 198 12.77 24.19 0.87
N TYR A 199 14.08 24.11 1.07
CA TYR A 199 15.03 25.22 1.28
C TYR A 199 15.04 25.87 2.69
N LEU A 200 16.06 25.52 3.47
CA LEU A 200 17.12 26.49 3.79
C LEU A 200 18.15 26.44 2.65
#